data_AF-A0A9E5LIE2-F1
#
_entry.id   AF-A0A9E5LIE2-F1
#
_cell.length_a   1.000
_cell.length_b   1.000
_cell.length_c   1.000
_cell.angle_alpha   90.00
_cell.angle_beta   90.00
_cell.angle_gamma   90.00
#
_symmetry.space_group_name_H-M   'P 1'
#
loop_
_entity.id
_entity.type
_entity.pdbx_description
1 polymer ?
#
loop_
_entity_poly.entity_id
_entity_poly.type
_entity_poly.pdbx_seq_one_letter_code
_entity_poly.pdbx_strand_id
1 'polypeptide(L)'
;RLIFVRRSREFGFSISQTEELLALYSDEKRSSAEVKVIAQKRLIEIEAKQKELEILRKELSNLVQSCHGDDRPNCPIMDYLG
;
A
#
# COMPACT_ATOMS: atom_id res chain seq x y z
N ARG A 1 19.20 -1.12 -16.34
CA ARG A 1 19.36 -0.93 -14.87
C ARG A 1 18.40 0.12 -14.30
N LEU A 2 18.34 1.36 -14.82
CA LEU A 2 17.42 2.41 -14.31
C LEU A 2 15.93 2.06 -14.42
N ILE A 3 15.50 1.43 -15.53
CA ILE A 3 14.10 0.99 -15.70
C ILE A 3 13.70 -0.03 -14.63
N PHE A 4 14.61 -0.92 -14.24
CA PHE A 4 14.37 -1.93 -13.20
C PHE A 4 14.12 -1.27 -11.84
N VAL A 5 14.97 -0.32 -11.45
CA VAL A 5 14.82 0.43 -10.20
C VAL A 5 13.52 1.23 -10.21
N ARG A 6 13.19 1.89 -11.32
CA ARG A 6 11.92 2.61 -11.48
C ARG A 6 10.72 1.70 -11.26
N ARG A 7 10.66 0.55 -11.95
CA ARG A 7 9.55 -0.41 -11.79
C ARG A 7 9.48 -0.99 -10.39
N SER A 8 10.61 -1.28 -9.76
CA SER A 8 10.64 -1.76 -8.38
C SER A 8 10.02 -0.74 -7.42
N ARG A 9 10.31 0.55 -7.61
CA ARG A 9 9.67 1.63 -6.86
C ARG A 9 8.18 1.78 -7.16
N GLU A 10 7.74 1.55 -8.40
CA GLU A 10 6.31 1.57 -8.77
C GLU A 10 5.51 0.46 -8.04
N PHE A 11 6.11 -0.70 -7.78
CA PHE A 11 5.52 -1.74 -6.92
C PHE A 11 5.65 -1.46 -5.41
N GLY A 12 6.27 -0.33 -5.06
CA GLY A 12 6.47 0.08 -3.67
C GLY A 12 7.43 -0.81 -2.90
N PHE A 13 8.34 -1.53 -3.57
CA PHE A 13 9.43 -2.19 -2.87
C PHE A 13 10.23 -1.14 -2.08
N SER A 14 10.64 -1.48 -0.86
CA SER A 14 11.51 -0.63 -0.05
C SER A 14 12.84 -0.41 -0.77
N ILE A 15 13.63 0.56 -0.29
CA ILE A 15 15.00 0.77 -0.80
C ILE A 15 15.82 -0.52 -0.65
N SER A 16 15.75 -1.16 0.52
CA SER A 16 16.47 -2.41 0.79
C SER A 16 16.03 -3.56 -0.12
N GLN A 17 14.72 -3.75 -0.34
CA GLN A 17 14.20 -4.77 -1.26
C GLN A 17 14.61 -4.47 -2.71
N THR A 18 14.63 -3.20 -3.10
CA THR A 18 15.05 -2.78 -4.45
C THR A 18 16.54 -3.06 -4.67
N GLU A 19 17.38 -2.84 -3.67
CA GLU A 19 18.82 -3.17 -3.72
C GLU A 19 19.05 -4.68 -3.82
N GLU A 20 18.33 -5.48 -3.03
CA GLU A 20 18.38 -6.94 -3.07
C GLU A 20 17.94 -7.48 -4.43
N LEU A 21 16.80 -6.99 -4.94
CA LEU A 21 16.31 -7.34 -6.27
C LEU A 21 17.28 -6.92 -7.38
N LEU A 22 17.97 -5.79 -7.22
CA LEU A 22 18.95 -5.31 -8.17
C LEU A 22 20.23 -6.16 -8.16
N ALA A 23 20.66 -6.62 -6.99
CA ALA A 23 21.78 -7.56 -6.86
C ALA A 23 21.45 -8.88 -7.55
N LEU A 24 20.26 -9.45 -7.28
CA LEU A 24 19.78 -10.66 -7.94
C LEU A 24 19.65 -10.46 -9.46
N TYR A 25 19.16 -9.30 -9.92
CA TYR A 25 19.04 -9.00 -11.34
C TYR A 25 20.40 -8.99 -12.07
N SER A 26 21.49 -8.70 -11.37
CA SER A 26 22.85 -8.67 -11.92
C SER A 26 23.59 -10.01 -11.83
N ASP A 27 23.01 -11.02 -11.19
CA ASP A 27 23.59 -12.37 -11.09
C ASP A 27 22.97 -13.31 -12.13
N GLU A 28 23.79 -13.82 -13.06
CA GLU A 28 23.34 -14.75 -14.11
C GLU A 28 22.99 -16.16 -13.58
N LYS A 29 23.41 -16.50 -12.35
CA LYS A 29 23.13 -17.78 -11.68
C LYS A 29 22.04 -17.70 -10.62
N ARG A 30 21.36 -16.55 -10.50
CA ARG A 30 20.37 -16.33 -9.44
C ARG A 30 19.27 -17.39 -9.40
N SER A 31 18.74 -17.63 -8.20
CA SER A 31 17.53 -18.44 -8.04
C SER A 31 16.27 -17.58 -8.20
N SER A 32 15.33 -18.03 -9.03
CA SER A 32 14.00 -17.40 -9.10
C SER A 32 13.20 -17.57 -7.81
N ALA A 33 13.58 -18.52 -6.94
CA ALA A 33 12.94 -18.74 -5.65
C ALA A 33 13.17 -17.54 -4.71
N GLU A 34 14.38 -16.99 -4.66
CA GLU A 34 14.70 -15.83 -3.81
C GLU A 34 13.92 -14.58 -4.24
N VAL A 35 13.86 -14.35 -5.56
CA VAL A 35 13.06 -13.26 -6.15
C VAL A 35 11.59 -13.41 -5.77
N LYS A 36 11.07 -14.64 -5.82
CA LYS A 36 9.68 -14.94 -5.46
C LYS A 36 9.40 -14.65 -3.99
N VAL A 37 10.31 -14.98 -3.09
CA VAL A 37 10.17 -14.69 -1.65
C VAL A 37 10.06 -13.18 -1.40
N ILE A 38 10.92 -12.37 -2.03
CA ILE A 38 10.89 -10.91 -1.89
C ILE A 38 9.56 -10.34 -2.42
N ALA A 39 9.13 -10.79 -3.60
CA ALA A 39 7.87 -10.36 -4.20
C ALA A 39 6.65 -10.76 -3.36
N GLN A 40 6.63 -11.98 -2.80
CA GLN A 40 5.55 -12.46 -1.94
C GLN A 40 5.44 -11.66 -0.66
N LYS A 41 6.57 -11.34 -0.01
CA LYS A 41 6.57 -10.48 1.17
C LYS A 41 5.93 -9.12 0.87
N ARG A 42 6.30 -8.51 -0.26
CA ARG A 42 5.73 -7.23 -0.67
C ARG A 42 4.24 -7.32 -0.97
N LEU A 43 3.80 -8.41 -1.61
CA LEU A 43 2.39 -8.65 -1.87
C LEU A 43 1.58 -8.72 -0.56
N ILE A 44 2.06 -9.47 0.43
CA ILE A 44 1.41 -9.58 1.75
C ILE A 44 1.27 -8.21 2.42
N GLU A 45 2.31 -7.37 2.35
CA GLU A 45 2.26 -6.00 2.89
C GLU A 45 1.21 -5.12 2.17
N ILE A 46 1.10 -5.26 0.85
CA ILE A 46 0.09 -4.54 0.06
C ILE A 46 -1.32 -5.00 0.46
N GLU A 47 -1.56 -6.31 0.53
CA GLU A 47 -2.84 -6.88 0.93
C GLU A 47 -3.25 -6.46 2.34
N ALA A 48 -2.29 -6.43 3.28
CA ALA A 48 -2.52 -5.95 4.64
C ALA A 48 -2.93 -4.46 4.63
N LYS A 49 -2.23 -3.62 3.86
CA LYS A 49 -2.57 -2.19 3.78
C LYS A 49 -3.91 -1.95 3.09
N GLN A 50 -4.24 -2.73 2.06
CA GLN A 50 -5.55 -2.67 1.42
C GLN A 50 -6.67 -2.97 2.41
N LYS A 51 -6.50 -4.00 3.24
CA LYS A 51 -7.49 -4.35 4.28
C LYS A 51 -7.68 -3.22 5.29
N GLU A 52 -6.59 -2.62 5.75
CA GLU A 52 -6.63 -1.47 6.67
C GLU A 52 -7.36 -0.27 6.03
N LEU A 53 -6.98 0.08 4.80
CA LEU A 53 -7.60 1.18 4.06
C LEU A 53 -9.07 0.93 3.77
N GLU A 54 -9.46 -0.32 3.51
CA GLU A 54 -10.85 -0.69 3.27
C GLU A 54 -11.73 -0.50 4.51
N ILE A 55 -11.19 -0.78 5.71
CA ILE A 55 -11.87 -0.51 6.98
C ILE A 55 -12.09 1.00 7.14
N LEU A 56 -11.03 1.80 7.00
CA LEU A 56 -11.12 3.26 7.11
C LEU A 56 -12.05 3.86 6.05
N ARG A 57 -12.00 3.36 4.82
CA ARG A 57 -12.88 3.77 3.73
C ARG A 57 -14.34 3.52 4.09
N LYS A 58 -14.67 2.34 4.61
CA LYS A 58 -16.04 1.98 4.98
C LYS A 58 -16.56 2.88 6.10
N GLU A 59 -15.74 3.10 7.13
CA GLU A 59 -16.09 3.96 8.26
C GLU A 59 -16.34 5.40 7.80
N LEU A 60 -15.39 5.98 7.08
CA LEU A 60 -15.52 7.34 6.54
C LEU A 60 -16.70 7.46 5.58
N SER A 61 -16.94 6.45 4.74
CA SER A 61 -18.09 6.43 3.83
C SER A 61 -19.43 6.48 4.58
N ASN A 62 -19.54 5.79 5.71
CA ASN A 62 -20.76 5.83 6.53
C ASN A 62 -20.95 7.22 7.15
N LEU A 63 -19.88 7.83 7.67
CA LEU A 63 -19.93 9.17 8.25
C LEU A 63 -20.34 10.21 7.20
N VAL A 64 -19.76 10.14 6.00
CA VAL A 64 -20.11 11.02 4.88
C VAL A 64 -21.58 10.85 4.48
N GLN A 65 -22.08 9.61 4.38
CA GLN A 65 -23.50 9.36 4.05
C GLN A 65 -24.46 9.86 5.13
N SER A 66 -24.05 9.83 6.39
CA SER A 66 -24.87 10.32 7.51
C SER A 66 -24.87 11.84 7.65
N CYS A 67 -23.90 12.53 7.04
CA CYS A 67 -23.78 13.97 7.11
C CYS A 67 -24.72 14.65 6.10
N HIS A 68 -25.51 15.61 6.57
CA HIS A 68 -26.45 16.35 5.72
C HIS A 68 -25.73 17.34 4.78
N GLY A 69 -24.54 17.82 5.16
CA GLY A 69 -23.74 18.72 4.33
C GLY A 69 -24.37 20.11 4.13
N ASP A 70 -25.15 20.59 5.09
CA ASP A 70 -25.82 21.90 5.06
C ASP A 70 -25.27 22.85 6.14
N ASP A 71 -25.88 24.04 6.28
CA ASP A 71 -25.44 25.09 7.20
C ASP A 71 -25.72 24.78 8.69
N ARG A 72 -26.14 23.56 9.02
CA ARG A 72 -26.49 23.17 10.39
C ARG A 72 -25.23 22.80 11.19
N PRO A 73 -25.20 23.09 12.50
CA PRO A 73 -24.06 22.73 13.35
C PRO A 73 -23.99 21.23 13.67
N ASN A 74 -25.06 20.47 13.43
CA ASN A 74 -25.12 19.03 13.73
C ASN A 74 -24.40 18.24 12.64
N CYS A 75 -23.17 17.80 12.92
CA CYS A 75 -22.31 17.13 11.95
C CYS A 75 -21.81 15.80 12.52
N PRO A 76 -22.37 14.65 12.06
CA PRO A 76 -21.96 13.33 12.52
C PRO A 76 -20.46 13.03 12.34
N ILE A 77 -19.80 13.66 11.37
CA ILE A 77 -18.36 13.55 11.16
C ILE A 77 -17.60 14.20 12.32
N MET A 78 -18.01 15.41 12.74
CA MET A 78 -17.38 16.10 13.87
C MET A 78 -17.68 15.39 15.18
N ASP A 79 -18.90 14.89 15.36
CA ASP A 79 -19.30 14.14 16.56
C ASP A 79 -18.54 12.82 16.71
N TYR A 80 -18.15 12.17 15.60
CA TYR A 80 -17.36 10.94 15.64
C TYR A 80 -15.87 11.20 15.96
N LEU A 81 -15.34 12.34 15.52
CA LEU A 81 -13.94 12.72 15.72
C LEU A 81 -13.66 13.40 17.07
N GLY A 82 -14.71 13.89 17.73
CA GLY A 82 -14.68 14.67 18.98
C GLY A 82 -15.03 13.88 20.22
#